data_AF-A0A327L4L0-F1
#
_entry.id   AF-A0A327L4L0-F1
#
_cell.length_a   1.000
_cell.length_b   1.000
_cell.length_c   1.000
_cell.angle_alpha   90.00
_cell.angle_beta   90.00
_cell.angle_gamma   90.00
#
_symmetry.space_group_name_H-M   'P 1'
#
loop_
_entity.id
_entity.type
_entity.pdbx_description
1 polymer ?
#
loop_
_entity_poly.entity_id
_entity_poly.type
_entity_poly.pdbx_seq_one_letter_code
_entity_poly.pdbx_strand_id
1 'polypeptide(L)'
;MEIPEHIRAELGTSEVAPGVGKALLERAAEAIAPRDAIDRLLLDEAVTYTRLVRIYERGLGTFPDDDYAAVLEEYLIAGLEEPLTPQAARDLVLQCLAGDHAAVVRLEELLALGGTSLDKMHGEAFRHFCRKRPLREQNERHRARRDVAVEDFASRRGEPAHRVQATLDSVVDHELDRAAQLSRWED
;
A
#
# COMPACT_ATOMS: atom_id res chain seq x y z
N MET A 1 -18.90 -6.67 16.17
CA MET A 1 -19.81 -7.74 15.71
C MET A 1 -19.00 -8.57 14.74
N GLU A 2 -18.73 -9.84 15.06
CA GLU A 2 -17.85 -10.70 14.25
C GLU A 2 -18.54 -11.12 12.94
N ILE A 3 -17.77 -11.10 11.86
CA ILE A 3 -18.25 -11.47 10.52
C ILE A 3 -18.22 -13.00 10.39
N PRO A 4 -19.34 -13.65 10.02
CA PRO A 4 -19.43 -15.10 9.88
C PRO A 4 -18.40 -15.70 8.89
N GLU A 5 -17.84 -16.85 9.25
CA GLU A 5 -16.73 -17.51 8.55
C GLU A 5 -17.03 -17.89 7.09
N HIS A 6 -18.27 -18.26 6.78
CA HIS A 6 -18.69 -18.62 5.42
C HIS A 6 -18.69 -17.43 4.45
N ILE A 7 -18.98 -16.21 4.92
CA ILE A 7 -18.89 -14.99 4.09
C ILE A 7 -17.42 -14.65 3.81
N ARG A 8 -16.53 -14.88 4.78
CA ARG A 8 -15.08 -14.68 4.61
C ARG A 8 -14.47 -15.62 3.57
N ALA A 9 -15.03 -16.83 3.42
CA ALA A 9 -14.59 -17.82 2.46
C ALA A 9 -15.02 -17.50 1.01
N GLU A 10 -16.21 -16.91 0.82
CA GLU A 10 -16.71 -16.50 -0.50
C GLU A 10 -15.96 -15.28 -1.07
N LEU A 11 -15.45 -14.39 -0.21
CA LEU A 11 -14.63 -13.24 -0.61
C LEU A 11 -13.18 -13.63 -1.03
N GLY A 12 -12.89 -14.93 -1.08
CA GLY A 12 -11.57 -15.48 -1.40
C GLY A 12 -10.57 -15.25 -0.28
N THR A 13 -9.53 -16.09 -0.22
CA THR A 13 -8.38 -15.90 0.67
C THR A 13 -7.71 -14.57 0.33
N SER A 14 -8.16 -13.52 0.99
CA SER A 14 -7.53 -12.22 1.04
C SER A 14 -6.29 -12.42 1.88
N GLU A 15 -5.11 -12.40 1.27
CA GLU A 15 -3.97 -11.76 1.91
C GLU A 15 -4.50 -10.38 2.31
N VAL A 16 -4.96 -10.29 3.56
CA VAL A 16 -5.69 -9.13 4.08
C VAL A 16 -4.74 -7.97 3.94
N ALA A 17 -4.93 -7.18 2.88
CA ALA A 17 -4.34 -5.87 2.76
C ALA A 17 -4.62 -5.18 4.10
N PRO A 18 -3.60 -4.62 4.77
CA PRO A 18 -3.77 -4.03 6.09
C PRO A 18 -4.99 -3.11 6.05
N GLY A 19 -5.96 -3.42 6.91
CA GLY A 19 -7.29 -2.84 6.85
C GLY A 19 -7.20 -1.32 6.69
N VAL A 20 -8.03 -0.78 5.81
CA VAL A 20 -8.09 0.66 5.58
C VAL A 20 -8.25 1.34 6.94
N GLY A 21 -7.38 2.32 7.23
CA GLY A 21 -7.43 3.05 8.48
C GLY A 21 -8.87 3.48 8.78
N LYS A 22 -9.37 3.18 9.98
CA LYS A 22 -10.78 3.31 10.39
C LYS A 22 -11.43 4.64 9.95
N ALA A 23 -10.67 5.73 9.98
CA ALA A 23 -11.11 7.06 9.57
C ALA A 23 -11.39 7.22 8.05
N LEU A 24 -10.71 6.47 7.18
CA LEU A 24 -11.00 6.47 5.74
C LEU A 24 -12.27 5.64 5.46
N LEU A 25 -12.44 4.51 6.13
CA LEU A 25 -13.67 3.72 6.04
C LEU A 25 -14.89 4.48 6.56
N GLU A 26 -14.76 5.22 7.66
CA GLU A 26 -15.83 6.08 8.20
C GLU A 26 -16.22 7.18 7.21
N ARG A 27 -15.25 7.88 6.60
CA ARG A 27 -15.53 8.89 5.56
C ARG A 27 -16.20 8.30 4.32
N ALA A 28 -15.76 7.14 3.88
CA ALA A 28 -16.41 6.43 2.77
C ALA A 28 -17.84 6.04 3.14
N ALA A 29 -18.06 5.56 4.36
CA ALA A 29 -19.38 5.20 4.86
C ALA A 29 -20.31 6.42 5.01
N GLU A 30 -19.79 7.58 5.40
CA GLU A 30 -20.55 8.84 5.41
C GLU A 30 -20.96 9.27 3.99
N ALA A 31 -20.07 9.13 3.02
CA ALA A 31 -20.33 9.53 1.63
C ALA A 31 -21.32 8.59 0.91
N ILE A 32 -21.22 7.28 1.17
CA ILE A 32 -21.96 6.25 0.45
C ILE A 32 -23.20 5.75 1.23
N ALA A 33 -23.22 5.94 2.55
CA ALA A 33 -24.31 5.57 3.45
C ALA A 33 -24.75 4.08 3.33
N PRO A 34 -23.90 3.11 3.75
CA PRO A 34 -24.22 1.69 3.69
C PRO A 34 -25.44 1.36 4.57
N ARG A 35 -26.37 0.53 4.08
CA ARG A 35 -27.66 0.26 4.75
C ARG A 35 -27.55 -0.78 5.85
N ASP A 36 -26.66 -1.75 5.67
CA ASP A 36 -26.54 -2.92 6.52
C ASP A 36 -25.07 -3.35 6.68
N ALA A 37 -24.87 -4.48 7.38
CA ALA A 37 -23.53 -5.01 7.63
C ALA A 37 -22.85 -5.55 6.35
N ILE A 38 -23.62 -6.06 5.38
CA ILE A 38 -23.09 -6.59 4.11
C ILE A 38 -22.59 -5.41 3.26
N ASP A 39 -23.38 -4.35 3.16
CA ASP A 39 -23.00 -3.11 2.50
C ASP A 39 -21.70 -2.54 3.10
N ARG A 40 -21.53 -2.62 4.43
CA ARG A 40 -20.29 -2.20 5.09
C ARG A 40 -19.09 -3.06 4.73
N LEU A 41 -19.25 -4.38 4.56
CA LEU A 41 -18.15 -5.28 4.17
C LEU A 41 -17.71 -5.04 2.73
N LEU A 42 -18.68 -4.95 1.81
CA LEU A 42 -18.40 -4.64 0.41
C LEU A 42 -17.76 -3.26 0.27
N LEU A 43 -18.21 -2.29 1.07
CA LEU A 43 -17.62 -0.95 1.10
C LEU A 43 -16.17 -0.98 1.61
N ASP A 44 -15.88 -1.73 2.68
CA ASP A 44 -14.52 -1.88 3.21
C ASP A 44 -13.58 -2.46 2.15
N GLU A 45 -14.00 -3.53 1.49
CA GLU A 45 -13.23 -4.16 0.41
C GLU A 45 -13.03 -3.22 -0.78
N ALA A 46 -14.08 -2.54 -1.23
CA ALA A 46 -14.04 -1.59 -2.33
C ALA A 46 -13.11 -0.40 -2.02
N VAL A 47 -13.17 0.17 -0.81
CA VAL A 47 -12.29 1.25 -0.36
C VAL A 47 -10.84 0.76 -0.29
N THR A 48 -10.62 -0.45 0.25
CA THR A 48 -9.29 -1.06 0.38
C THR A 48 -8.60 -1.19 -0.97
N TYR A 49 -9.25 -1.82 -1.93
CA TYR A 49 -8.64 -2.01 -3.24
C TYR A 49 -8.59 -0.71 -4.05
N THR A 50 -9.56 0.21 -3.89
CA THR A 50 -9.45 1.54 -4.50
C THR A 50 -8.19 2.26 -4.00
N ARG A 51 -7.92 2.23 -2.70
CA ARG A 51 -6.72 2.82 -2.12
C ARG A 51 -5.44 2.19 -2.67
N LEU A 52 -5.35 0.87 -2.70
CA LEU A 52 -4.18 0.17 -3.24
C LEU A 52 -3.92 0.49 -4.72
N VAL A 53 -4.98 0.53 -5.53
CA VAL A 53 -4.88 0.91 -6.95
C VAL A 53 -4.39 2.35 -7.08
N ARG A 54 -4.92 3.30 -6.30
CA ARG A 54 -4.54 4.72 -6.35
C ARG A 54 -3.11 4.97 -5.85
N ILE A 55 -2.70 4.30 -4.79
CA ILE A 55 -1.32 4.25 -4.29
C ILE A 55 -0.37 3.84 -5.43
N TYR A 56 -0.68 2.74 -6.12
CA TYR A 56 0.10 2.29 -7.26
C TYR A 56 0.10 3.30 -8.41
N GLU A 57 -1.08 3.80 -8.84
CA GLU A 57 -1.21 4.75 -9.96
C GLU A 57 -0.46 6.05 -9.71
N ARG A 58 -0.40 6.50 -8.45
CA ARG A 58 0.31 7.71 -8.04
C ARG A 58 1.78 7.46 -7.70
N GLY A 59 2.26 6.21 -7.74
CA GLY A 59 3.62 5.85 -7.36
C GLY A 59 3.93 6.12 -5.88
N LEU A 60 2.91 6.22 -5.03
CA LEU A 60 3.02 6.44 -3.59
C LEU A 60 3.24 5.07 -2.95
N GLY A 61 4.48 4.62 -2.82
CA GLY A 61 4.80 3.25 -2.39
C GLY A 61 4.12 2.83 -1.09
N THR A 62 3.31 1.76 -1.14
CA THR A 62 3.19 0.80 -0.03
C THR A 62 3.53 -0.56 -0.60
N PHE A 63 4.79 -0.94 -0.48
CA PHE A 63 5.26 -2.26 -0.83
C PHE A 63 5.09 -3.17 0.39
N PRO A 64 4.85 -4.47 0.21
CA PRO A 64 5.04 -5.40 1.32
C PRO A 64 6.48 -5.24 1.81
N ASP A 65 6.64 -4.80 3.07
CA ASP A 65 7.91 -4.35 3.65
C ASP A 65 9.03 -5.38 3.45
N ASP A 66 8.72 -6.67 3.47
CA ASP A 66 9.72 -7.73 3.34
C ASP A 66 10.35 -7.90 1.95
N ASP A 67 9.58 -7.72 0.87
CA ASP A 67 10.10 -7.89 -0.50
C ASP A 67 10.87 -6.64 -0.95
N TYR A 68 10.39 -5.46 -0.56
CA TYR A 68 11.10 -4.21 -0.82
C TYR A 68 12.37 -4.12 0.04
N ALA A 69 12.30 -4.56 1.30
CA ALA A 69 13.47 -4.71 2.14
C ALA A 69 14.48 -5.71 1.57
N ALA A 70 14.05 -6.84 1.02
CA ALA A 70 14.96 -7.79 0.37
C ALA A 70 15.68 -7.18 -0.85
N VAL A 71 15.00 -6.32 -1.62
CA VAL A 71 15.63 -5.61 -2.73
C VAL A 71 16.61 -4.53 -2.22
N LEU A 72 16.23 -3.76 -1.21
CA LEU A 72 17.11 -2.76 -0.59
C LEU A 72 18.34 -3.43 0.07
N GLU A 73 18.16 -4.59 0.68
CA GLU A 73 19.21 -5.45 1.24
C GLU A 73 20.21 -5.86 0.13
N GLU A 74 19.73 -6.37 -1.00
CA GLU A 74 20.58 -6.71 -2.17
C GLU A 74 21.42 -5.51 -2.63
N TYR A 75 20.82 -4.32 -2.70
CA TYR A 75 21.51 -3.09 -3.11
C TYR A 75 22.54 -2.62 -2.09
N LEU A 76 22.19 -2.68 -0.80
CA LEU A 76 23.09 -2.28 0.27
C LEU A 76 24.31 -3.21 0.33
N ILE A 77 24.13 -4.52 0.20
CA ILE A 77 25.23 -5.48 0.18
C ILE A 77 26.12 -5.29 -1.07
N ALA A 78 25.53 -4.99 -2.23
CA ALA A 78 26.27 -4.80 -3.48
C ALA A 78 27.02 -3.45 -3.55
N GLY A 79 26.56 -2.43 -2.82
CA GLY A 79 27.08 -1.07 -2.89
C GLY A 79 28.19 -0.74 -1.87
N LEU A 80 28.49 -1.64 -0.93
CA LEU A 80 29.47 -1.40 0.13
C LEU A 80 30.81 -2.10 -0.16
N GLU A 81 31.92 -1.40 0.08
CA GLU A 81 33.27 -1.99 0.02
C GLU A 81 33.55 -2.92 1.22
N GLU A 82 32.95 -2.63 2.39
CA GLU A 82 32.96 -3.52 3.56
C GLU A 82 31.63 -4.29 3.66
N PRO A 83 31.64 -5.64 3.66
CA PRO A 83 30.41 -6.40 3.60
C PRO A 83 29.68 -6.39 4.94
N LEU A 84 28.48 -5.81 4.95
CA LEU A 84 27.47 -6.18 5.95
C LEU A 84 27.08 -7.65 5.74
N THR A 85 26.79 -8.35 6.83
CA THR A 85 26.13 -9.66 6.71
C THR A 85 24.71 -9.45 6.16
N PRO A 86 24.14 -10.43 5.43
CA PRO A 86 22.77 -10.31 4.92
C PRO A 86 21.75 -9.95 6.02
N GLN A 87 21.85 -10.59 7.19
CA GLN A 87 20.98 -10.28 8.31
C GLN A 87 21.15 -8.85 8.83
N ALA A 88 22.39 -8.35 8.95
CA ALA A 88 22.63 -6.99 9.42
C ALA A 88 22.15 -5.93 8.41
N ALA A 89 22.30 -6.20 7.12
CA ALA A 89 21.75 -5.37 6.05
C ALA A 89 20.21 -5.36 6.09
N ARG A 90 19.58 -6.53 6.26
CA ARG A 90 18.13 -6.66 6.39
C ARG A 90 17.58 -5.91 7.61
N ASP A 91 18.17 -6.11 8.77
CA ASP A 91 17.72 -5.46 10.02
C ASP A 91 17.83 -3.94 9.91
N LEU A 92 18.93 -3.42 9.33
CA LEU A 92 19.13 -1.99 9.13
C LEU A 92 18.11 -1.40 8.14
N VAL A 93 17.82 -2.10 7.04
CA VAL A 93 16.81 -1.68 6.06
C VAL A 93 15.42 -1.67 6.67
N LEU A 94 15.04 -2.71 7.43
CA LEU A 94 13.73 -2.77 8.09
C LEU A 94 13.56 -1.67 9.14
N GLN A 95 14.60 -1.39 9.93
CA GLN A 95 14.61 -0.28 10.88
C GLN A 95 14.49 1.08 10.17
N CYS A 96 15.18 1.26 9.05
CA CYS A 96 15.06 2.46 8.22
C CYS A 96 13.65 2.62 7.65
N LEU A 97 13.04 1.55 7.12
CA LEU A 97 11.66 1.57 6.61
C LEU A 97 10.63 1.85 7.71
N ALA A 98 10.91 1.42 8.95
CA ALA A 98 10.11 1.73 10.13
C ALA A 98 10.28 3.18 10.64
N GLY A 99 11.16 3.98 10.02
CA GLY A 99 11.41 5.38 10.40
C GLY A 99 12.37 5.55 11.58
N ASP A 100 13.16 4.53 11.92
CA ASP A 100 14.20 4.67 12.95
C ASP A 100 15.30 5.63 12.48
N HIS A 101 15.38 6.79 13.15
CA HIS A 101 16.32 7.85 12.78
C HIS A 101 17.79 7.40 12.86
N ALA A 102 18.16 6.56 13.83
CA ALA A 102 19.53 6.07 13.93
C ALA A 102 19.86 5.12 12.77
N ALA A 103 18.90 4.30 12.34
CA ALA A 103 19.05 3.43 11.18
C ALA A 103 19.16 4.25 9.87
N VAL A 104 18.35 5.29 9.71
CA VAL A 104 18.41 6.21 8.55
C VAL A 104 19.81 6.85 8.45
N VAL A 105 20.27 7.49 9.53
CA VAL A 105 21.61 8.13 9.56
C VAL A 105 22.70 7.12 9.25
N ARG A 106 22.64 5.93 9.86
CA ARG A 106 23.63 4.88 9.62
C ARG A 106 23.64 4.38 8.19
N LEU A 107 22.46 4.26 7.58
CA LEU A 107 22.31 3.83 6.19
C LEU A 107 22.85 4.90 5.23
N GLU A 108 22.58 6.18 5.49
CA GLU A 108 23.14 7.30 4.71
C GLU A 108 24.66 7.36 4.77
N GLU A 109 25.27 7.18 5.94
CA GLU A 109 26.72 7.10 6.10
C GLU A 109 27.32 5.99 5.24
N LEU A 110 26.73 4.79 5.31
CA LEU A 110 27.19 3.62 4.57
C LEU A 110 27.07 3.82 3.05
N LEU A 111 25.95 4.37 2.59
CA LEU A 111 25.72 4.67 1.17
C LEU A 111 26.67 5.76 0.66
N ALA A 112 26.96 6.78 1.49
CA ALA A 112 27.91 7.82 1.15
C ALA A 112 29.33 7.27 0.94
N LEU A 113 29.76 6.29 1.73
CA LEU A 113 31.03 5.58 1.54
C LEU A 113 31.08 4.84 0.19
N GLY A 114 29.95 4.28 -0.25
CA GLY A 114 29.78 3.66 -1.57
C GLY A 114 29.53 4.64 -2.72
N GLY A 115 29.59 5.96 -2.48
CA GLY A 115 29.33 6.99 -3.50
C GLY A 115 27.89 7.03 -4.01
N THR A 116 26.93 6.57 -3.19
CA THR A 116 25.50 6.60 -3.50
C THR A 116 24.73 7.35 -2.41
N SER A 117 23.43 7.57 -2.64
CA SER A 117 22.54 8.21 -1.66
C SER A 117 21.34 7.31 -1.38
N LEU A 118 20.67 7.56 -0.25
CA LEU A 118 19.45 6.87 0.14
C LEU A 118 18.40 6.98 -0.97
N ASP A 119 18.12 8.18 -1.47
CA ASP A 119 17.20 8.43 -2.58
C ASP A 119 17.53 7.61 -3.84
N LYS A 120 18.82 7.52 -4.20
CA LYS A 120 19.26 6.78 -5.37
C LYS A 120 19.09 5.28 -5.18
N MET A 121 19.41 4.77 -3.98
CA MET A 121 19.17 3.38 -3.60
C MET A 121 17.67 3.05 -3.66
N HIS A 122 16.81 3.88 -3.07
CA HIS A 122 15.36 3.70 -3.13
C HIS A 122 14.83 3.72 -4.57
N GLY A 123 15.32 4.64 -5.41
CA GLY A 123 14.91 4.74 -6.82
C GLY A 123 15.39 3.56 -7.69
N GLU A 124 16.56 2.99 -7.42
CA GLU A 124 17.06 1.80 -8.10
C GLU A 124 16.38 0.53 -7.61
N ALA A 125 16.24 0.36 -6.30
CA ALA A 125 15.50 -0.72 -5.66
C ALA A 125 14.04 -0.75 -6.13
N PHE A 126 13.38 0.41 -6.21
CA PHE A 126 12.02 0.51 -6.72
C PHE A 126 11.92 0.07 -8.19
N ARG A 127 12.85 0.50 -9.05
CA ARG A 127 12.89 0.09 -10.46
C ARG A 127 13.14 -1.42 -10.61
N HIS A 128 13.98 -2.00 -9.77
CA HIS A 128 14.29 -3.44 -9.76
C HIS A 128 13.11 -4.27 -9.24
N PHE A 129 12.49 -3.83 -8.16
CA PHE A 129 11.27 -4.43 -7.61
C PHE A 129 10.14 -4.44 -8.64
N CYS A 130 9.93 -3.31 -9.34
CA CYS A 130 8.99 -3.22 -10.47
C CYS A 130 9.29 -4.19 -11.63
N ARG A 131 10.53 -4.67 -11.76
CA ARG A 131 10.95 -5.65 -12.78
C ARG A 131 10.80 -7.09 -12.30
N LYS A 132 11.00 -7.37 -11.01
CA LYS A 132 11.00 -8.73 -10.41
C LYS A 132 9.59 -9.29 -10.17
N ARG A 133 8.61 -8.45 -9.82
CA ARG A 133 7.19 -8.82 -9.79
C ARG A 133 6.48 -8.04 -10.89
N PRO A 134 5.57 -8.65 -11.67
CA PRO A 134 4.66 -7.85 -12.48
C PRO A 134 3.67 -7.19 -11.49
N LEU A 135 4.07 -6.07 -10.87
CA LEU A 135 3.17 -5.22 -10.07
C LEU A 135 1.95 -4.78 -10.88
N ARG A 136 2.08 -4.82 -12.20
CA ARG A 136 0.98 -4.76 -13.14
C ARG A 136 -0.06 -5.87 -12.93
N GLU A 137 0.34 -7.14 -12.84
CA GLU A 137 -0.60 -8.25 -12.59
C GLU A 137 -1.24 -8.16 -11.20
N GLN A 138 -0.48 -7.74 -10.18
CA GLN A 138 -1.01 -7.52 -8.84
C GLN A 138 -2.02 -6.36 -8.82
N ASN A 139 -1.70 -5.24 -9.48
CA ASN A 139 -2.62 -4.12 -9.61
C ASN A 139 -3.85 -4.48 -10.46
N GLU A 140 -3.68 -5.29 -11.52
CA GLU A 140 -4.80 -5.82 -12.30
C GLU A 140 -5.72 -6.70 -11.45
N ARG A 141 -5.18 -7.52 -10.53
CA ARG A 141 -5.98 -8.28 -9.54
C ARG A 141 -6.69 -7.35 -8.55
N HIS A 142 -6.04 -6.30 -8.06
CA HIS A 142 -6.68 -5.33 -7.17
C HIS A 142 -7.81 -4.57 -7.88
N ARG A 143 -7.62 -4.17 -9.14
CA ARG A 143 -8.68 -3.58 -9.97
C ARG A 143 -9.84 -4.55 -10.13
N ALA A 144 -9.59 -5.80 -10.47
CA ALA A 144 -10.64 -6.81 -10.63
C ALA A 144 -11.45 -7.02 -9.33
N ARG A 145 -10.77 -7.13 -8.18
CA ARG A 145 -11.46 -7.27 -6.88
C ARG A 145 -12.25 -6.03 -6.49
N ARG A 146 -11.70 -4.84 -6.70
CA ARG A 146 -12.40 -3.57 -6.52
C ARG A 146 -13.67 -3.53 -7.36
N ASP A 147 -13.55 -3.85 -8.65
CA ASP A 147 -14.66 -3.73 -9.60
C ASP A 147 -15.80 -4.68 -9.22
N VAL A 148 -15.49 -5.92 -8.81
CA VAL A 148 -16.49 -6.86 -8.27
C VAL A 148 -17.17 -6.31 -7.03
N ALA A 149 -16.41 -5.84 -6.02
CA ALA A 149 -16.98 -5.31 -4.79
C ALA A 149 -17.88 -4.08 -5.04
N VAL A 150 -17.48 -3.21 -5.96
CA VAL A 150 -18.25 -2.02 -6.37
C VAL A 150 -19.52 -2.41 -7.13
N GLU A 151 -19.44 -3.37 -8.06
CA GLU A 151 -20.59 -3.88 -8.80
C GLU A 151 -21.62 -4.53 -7.87
N ASP A 152 -21.16 -5.38 -6.94
CA ASP A 152 -22.02 -6.04 -5.95
C ASP A 152 -22.68 -5.02 -5.02
N PHE A 153 -21.91 -4.05 -4.51
CA PHE A 153 -22.45 -2.97 -3.69
C PHE A 153 -23.49 -2.14 -4.46
N ALA A 154 -23.16 -1.72 -5.67
CA ALA A 154 -24.01 -0.88 -6.50
C ALA A 154 -25.31 -1.59 -6.91
N SER A 155 -25.22 -2.88 -7.25
CA SER A 155 -26.36 -3.75 -7.56
C SER A 155 -27.34 -3.85 -6.38
N ARG A 156 -26.83 -4.11 -5.16
CA ARG A 156 -27.66 -4.16 -3.94
C ARG A 156 -28.36 -2.83 -3.65
N ARG A 157 -27.72 -1.73 -4.02
CA ARG A 157 -28.22 -0.36 -3.79
C ARG A 157 -29.22 0.10 -4.85
N GLY A 158 -29.22 -0.54 -6.03
CA GLY A 158 -29.92 -0.04 -7.21
C GLY A 158 -29.26 1.22 -7.79
N GLU A 159 -27.95 1.35 -7.61
CA GLU A 159 -27.16 2.51 -8.05
C GLU A 159 -26.22 2.12 -9.20
N PRO A 160 -25.85 3.06 -10.10
CA PRO A 160 -24.86 2.77 -11.12
C PRO A 160 -23.45 2.61 -10.51
N ALA A 161 -22.76 1.51 -10.82
CA ALA A 161 -21.41 1.20 -10.31
C ALA A 161 -20.39 2.34 -10.53
N HIS A 162 -20.43 3.02 -11.68
CA HIS A 162 -19.53 4.14 -11.98
C HIS A 162 -19.70 5.34 -11.02
N ARG A 163 -20.89 5.54 -10.43
CA ARG A 163 -21.11 6.61 -9.43
C ARG A 163 -20.51 6.24 -8.08
N VAL A 164 -20.63 4.97 -7.69
CA VAL A 164 -20.01 4.43 -6.48
C VAL A 164 -18.49 4.53 -6.62
N GLN A 165 -17.92 4.08 -7.75
CA GLN A 165 -16.48 4.18 -8.02
C GLN A 165 -15.99 5.63 -7.98
N ALA A 166 -16.68 6.56 -8.64
CA ALA A 166 -16.29 7.97 -8.63
C ALA A 166 -16.30 8.59 -7.22
N THR A 167 -17.23 8.15 -6.36
CA THR A 167 -17.29 8.59 -4.97
C THR A 167 -16.13 8.01 -4.16
N LEU A 168 -15.83 6.72 -4.33
CA LEU A 168 -14.70 6.06 -3.68
C LEU A 168 -13.37 6.69 -4.09
N ASP A 169 -13.19 6.93 -5.39
CA ASP A 169 -12.02 7.60 -5.94
C ASP A 169 -11.82 8.97 -5.29
N SER A 170 -12.87 9.79 -5.23
CA SER A 170 -12.80 11.12 -4.60
C SER A 170 -12.43 11.06 -3.12
N VAL A 171 -12.96 10.08 -2.37
CA VAL A 171 -12.69 9.93 -0.93
C VAL A 171 -11.25 9.47 -0.70
N VAL A 172 -10.79 8.49 -1.48
CA VAL A 172 -9.43 7.95 -1.40
C VAL A 172 -8.40 9.00 -1.86
N ASP A 173 -8.64 9.67 -2.98
CA ASP A 173 -7.74 10.70 -3.51
C ASP A 173 -7.54 11.84 -2.48
N HIS A 174 -8.61 12.27 -1.83
CA HIS A 174 -8.53 13.28 -0.77
C HIS A 174 -7.71 12.80 0.45
N GLU A 175 -7.79 11.51 0.80
CA GLU A 175 -6.96 10.93 1.86
C GLU A 175 -5.49 10.93 1.48
N LEU A 176 -5.16 10.50 0.27
CA LEU A 176 -3.80 10.46 -0.24
C LEU A 176 -3.21 11.88 -0.38
N ASP A 177 -3.99 12.85 -0.84
CA ASP A 177 -3.56 14.26 -0.92
C ASP A 177 -3.27 14.84 0.46
N ARG A 178 -4.11 14.52 1.45
CA ARG A 178 -3.89 14.96 2.85
C ARG A 178 -2.63 14.31 3.44
N ALA A 179 -2.41 13.02 3.20
CA ALA A 179 -1.21 12.33 3.67
C ALA A 179 0.07 12.94 3.06
N ALA A 180 0.06 13.22 1.76
CA ALA A 180 1.18 13.85 1.06
C ALA A 180 1.42 15.32 1.46
N GLN A 181 0.39 16.02 1.95
CA GLN A 181 0.53 17.36 2.51
C GLN A 181 1.15 17.32 3.91
N LEU A 182 0.72 16.41 4.77
CA LEU A 182 1.25 16.29 6.14
C LEU A 182 2.75 15.94 6.14
N SER A 183 3.20 15.11 5.20
CA SER A 183 4.62 14.76 5.07
C SER A 183 5.52 15.94 4.64
N ARG A 184 4.97 17.04 4.13
CA ARG A 184 5.74 18.24 3.72
C ARG A 184 5.90 19.28 4.82
N TRP A 185 5.22 19.10 5.96
CA TRP A 185 5.24 20.04 7.09
C TRP A 185 6.06 19.50 8.27
N GLU A 186 6.55 18.26 8.16
CA GLU A 186 7.47 17.64 9.11
C GLU A 186 8.95 17.76 8.69
N ASP A 187 9.22 18.42 7.54
CA ASP A 187 10.53 18.93 7.10
C ASP A 187 10.74 20.39 7.52
#